data_AF-A0AAN6JVI0-F1
#
_entry.id   AF-A0AAN6JVI0-F1
#
_cell.length_a   1.000
_cell.length_b   1.000
_cell.length_c   1.000
_cell.angle_alpha   90.00
_cell.angle_beta   90.00
_cell.angle_gamma   90.00
#
_symmetry.space_group_name_H-M   'P 1'
#
loop_
_entity.id
_entity.type
_entity.pdbx_description
1 polymer ?
#
loop_
_entity_poly.entity_id
_entity_poly.type
_entity_poly.pdbx_seq_one_letter_code
_entity_poly.pdbx_strand_id
1 'polypeptide(L)'
;MLGCDSYTAESGTPTVKKAILDRWVQIPEIPYIVATTALAEGFDYPYVRLVLNIDEPESLVIFAPESGRAGRDGQCAYSMVILPATWEPQVAGDATMDVPGEKSYRDDLSL
;
A
#
# COMPACT_ATOMS: atom_id res chain seq x y z
N MET A 1 -9.85 -16.56 -12.19
CA MET A 1 -8.49 -16.07 -11.87
C MET A 1 -8.23 -14.87 -12.77
N LEU A 2 -7.59 -13.79 -12.28
CA LEU A 2 -7.49 -12.50 -12.98
C LEU A 2 -6.65 -12.51 -14.26
N GLY A 3 -5.99 -13.63 -14.59
CA GLY A 3 -5.21 -13.76 -15.82
C GLY A 3 -3.84 -13.07 -15.79
N CYS A 4 -3.40 -12.62 -14.61
CA CYS A 4 -2.09 -12.00 -14.38
C CYS A 4 -1.19 -12.83 -13.47
N ASP A 5 0.08 -12.44 -13.43
CA ASP A 5 1.04 -12.96 -12.47
C ASP A 5 0.71 -12.53 -11.03
N SER A 6 1.24 -13.30 -10.08
CA SER A 6 1.11 -13.05 -8.64
C SER A 6 2.47 -13.05 -7.95
N TYR A 7 2.74 -12.03 -7.14
CA TYR A 7 3.96 -11.87 -6.35
C TYR A 7 3.67 -11.92 -4.84
N THR A 8 4.08 -13.00 -4.19
CA THR A 8 3.93 -13.21 -2.75
C THR A 8 5.24 -13.67 -2.14
N ALA A 9 5.27 -13.81 -0.81
CA ALA A 9 6.39 -14.44 -0.11
C ALA A 9 6.70 -15.86 -0.67
N GLU A 10 5.67 -16.57 -1.12
CA GLU A 10 5.71 -17.96 -1.59
C GLU A 10 5.97 -18.11 -3.10
N SER A 11 6.19 -17.02 -3.84
CA SER A 11 6.48 -17.04 -5.30
C SER A 11 7.83 -17.69 -5.68
N GLY A 12 8.43 -18.48 -4.80
CA GLY A 12 9.64 -19.26 -5.07
C GLY A 12 10.94 -18.50 -4.82
N THR A 13 11.99 -18.93 -5.54
CA THR A 13 13.36 -18.41 -5.38
C THR A 13 13.48 -16.97 -5.89
N PRO A 14 14.54 -16.23 -5.52
CA PRO A 14 14.78 -14.88 -6.05
C PRO A 14 14.78 -14.80 -7.58
N THR A 15 15.26 -15.85 -8.26
CA THR A 15 15.24 -15.94 -9.73
C THR A 15 13.81 -16.01 -10.28
N VAL A 16 12.94 -16.79 -9.64
CA VAL A 16 11.52 -16.89 -10.04
C VAL A 16 10.79 -15.58 -9.77
N LYS A 17 11.01 -14.98 -8.60
CA LYS A 17 10.47 -13.66 -8.23
C LYS A 17 10.87 -12.58 -9.23
N LYS A 18 12.15 -12.54 -9.64
CA LYS A 18 12.63 -11.63 -10.68
C LYS A 18 11.94 -11.87 -12.03
N ALA A 19 11.80 -13.12 -12.45
CA ALA A 19 11.15 -13.46 -13.73
C ALA A 19 9.68 -13.04 -13.77
N ILE A 20 8.96 -13.13 -12.65
CA ILE A 20 7.58 -12.63 -12.51
C ILE A 20 7.53 -11.11 -12.73
N LEU A 21 8.42 -10.37 -12.09
CA LEU A 21 8.48 -8.90 -12.21
C LEU A 21 8.89 -8.46 -13.62
N ASP A 22 9.90 -9.11 -14.21
CA ASP A 22 10.35 -8.83 -15.57
C ASP A 22 9.22 -9.08 -16.57
N ARG A 23 8.46 -10.19 -16.40
CA ARG A 23 7.30 -10.51 -17.24
C ARG A 23 6.22 -9.44 -17.16
N TRP A 24 5.84 -9.02 -15.96
CA TRP A 24 4.83 -7.98 -15.77
C TRP A 24 5.25 -6.65 -16.42
N VAL A 25 6.51 -6.24 -16.27
CA VAL A 25 7.00 -4.97 -16.84
C VAL A 25 7.12 -5.02 -18.36
N GLN A 26 7.40 -6.19 -18.94
CA GLN A 26 7.70 -6.34 -20.38
C GLN A 26 6.49 -6.68 -21.25
N ILE A 27 5.37 -7.14 -20.69
CA ILE A 27 4.18 -7.57 -21.46
C ILE A 27 3.07 -6.50 -21.34
N PRO A 28 2.89 -5.62 -22.34
CA PRO A 28 1.90 -4.54 -22.26
C PRO A 28 0.45 -5.03 -22.24
N GLU A 29 0.17 -6.22 -22.76
CA GLU A 29 -1.17 -6.80 -22.83
C GLU A 29 -1.72 -7.20 -21.45
N ILE A 30 -0.85 -7.39 -20.47
CA ILE A 30 -1.22 -7.75 -19.09
C ILE A 30 -0.53 -6.76 -18.13
N PRO A 31 -0.98 -5.50 -18.07
CA PRO A 31 -0.27 -4.42 -17.37
C PRO A 31 -0.46 -4.44 -15.84
N TYR A 32 -1.00 -5.52 -15.28
CA TYR A 32 -1.33 -5.64 -13.86
C TYR A 32 -0.71 -6.88 -13.24
N ILE A 33 -0.41 -6.79 -11.95
CA ILE A 33 0.14 -7.85 -11.12
C ILE A 33 -0.60 -7.85 -9.78
N VAL A 34 -0.87 -9.03 -9.22
CA VAL A 34 -1.38 -9.15 -7.85
C VAL A 34 -0.20 -9.34 -6.91
N ALA A 35 -0.14 -8.58 -5.84
CA ALA A 35 0.96 -8.70 -4.89
C ALA A 35 0.53 -8.52 -3.44
N THR A 36 1.32 -9.08 -2.53
CA THR A 36 1.25 -8.82 -1.08
C THR A 36 2.30 -7.79 -0.67
N THR A 37 2.30 -7.40 0.60
CA THR A 37 3.37 -6.61 1.25
C THR A 37 4.78 -7.09 0.92
N ALA A 38 5.00 -8.38 0.66
CA ALA A 38 6.29 -8.93 0.24
C ALA A 38 6.89 -8.29 -1.03
N LEU A 39 6.10 -7.61 -1.86
CA LEU A 39 6.61 -6.84 -3.00
C LEU A 39 7.42 -5.60 -2.55
N ALA A 40 7.28 -5.16 -1.29
CA ALA A 40 8.07 -4.11 -0.64
C ALA A 40 9.59 -4.31 -0.76
N GLU A 41 10.05 -5.54 -0.83
CA GLU A 41 11.48 -5.85 -0.74
C GLU A 41 12.20 -5.62 -2.08
N GLY A 42 12.73 -4.41 -2.27
CA GLY A 42 13.80 -4.13 -3.24
C GLY A 42 13.38 -3.94 -4.70
N PHE A 43 12.08 -3.93 -5.01
CA PHE A 43 11.57 -3.64 -6.35
C PHE A 43 10.89 -2.26 -6.41
N ASP A 44 11.46 -1.36 -7.22
CA ASP A 44 10.95 -0.03 -7.51
C ASP A 44 10.67 0.11 -9.01
N TYR A 45 9.40 0.27 -9.37
CA TYR A 45 8.95 0.54 -10.73
C TYR A 45 8.16 1.85 -10.75
N PRO A 46 8.71 2.94 -11.31
CA PRO A 46 8.15 4.26 -11.07
C PRO A 46 6.87 4.55 -11.87
N TYR A 47 6.56 3.72 -12.87
CA TYR A 47 5.47 3.94 -13.81
C TYR A 47 4.14 3.29 -13.39
N VAL A 48 4.01 2.82 -12.15
CA VAL A 48 2.72 2.31 -11.64
C VAL A 48 1.67 3.42 -11.71
N ARG A 49 0.51 3.12 -12.33
CA ARG A 49 -0.61 4.06 -12.51
C ARG A 49 -1.73 3.85 -11.49
N LEU A 50 -1.84 2.66 -10.95
CA LEU A 50 -2.91 2.28 -10.03
C LEU A 50 -2.37 1.32 -8.98
N VAL A 51 -2.61 1.63 -7.72
CA VAL A 51 -2.48 0.71 -6.58
C VAL A 51 -3.88 0.42 -6.05
N LEU A 52 -4.23 -0.86 -5.93
CA LEU A 52 -5.47 -1.31 -5.32
C LEU A 52 -5.13 -2.11 -4.06
N ASN A 53 -5.50 -1.56 -2.91
CA ASN A 53 -5.53 -2.29 -1.65
C ASN A 53 -6.91 -2.94 -1.53
N ILE A 54 -6.95 -4.26 -1.41
CA ILE A 54 -8.18 -5.02 -1.23
C ILE A 54 -8.41 -5.21 0.27
N ASP A 55 -9.64 -4.96 0.71
CA ASP A 55 -10.07 -4.96 2.10
C ASP A 55 -9.49 -3.81 2.94
N GLU A 56 -9.92 -3.75 4.19
CA GLU A 56 -9.47 -2.73 5.14
C GLU A 56 -7.98 -2.92 5.45
N PRO A 57 -7.13 -1.88 5.25
CA PRO A 57 -5.74 -1.96 5.65
C PRO A 57 -5.59 -2.13 7.16
N GLU A 58 -4.70 -3.01 7.60
CA GLU A 58 -4.45 -3.23 9.04
C GLU A 58 -4.02 -1.97 9.79
N SER A 59 -3.30 -1.06 9.12
CA SER A 59 -2.95 0.25 9.63
C SER A 59 -2.47 1.19 8.52
N LEU A 60 -2.44 2.49 8.82
CA LEU A 60 -1.82 3.48 7.93
C LEU A 60 -0.33 3.25 7.70
N VAL A 61 0.37 2.62 8.65
CA VAL A 61 1.80 2.30 8.53
C VAL A 61 2.05 1.24 7.46
N ILE A 62 1.14 0.28 7.30
CA ILE A 62 1.19 -0.73 6.24
C ILE A 62 0.71 -0.14 4.91
N PHE A 63 -0.40 0.61 4.93
CA PHE A 63 -0.99 1.20 3.73
C PHE A 63 -0.08 2.21 3.03
N ALA A 64 0.57 3.11 3.79
CA ALA A 64 1.29 4.25 3.19
C ALA A 64 2.44 3.81 2.24
N PRO A 65 3.31 2.84 2.60
CA PRO A 65 4.32 2.32 1.69
C PRO A 65 3.74 1.65 0.43
N GLU A 66 2.61 0.94 0.55
CA GLU A 66 1.96 0.28 -0.58
C GLU A 66 1.37 1.29 -1.55
N SER A 67 0.60 2.23 -1.01
CA SER A 67 0.03 3.37 -1.73
C SER A 67 1.11 4.21 -2.42
N GLY A 68 2.25 4.41 -1.76
CA GLY A 68 3.39 5.21 -2.25
C GLY A 68 4.09 4.66 -3.50
N ARG A 69 3.68 3.50 -4.01
CA ARG A 69 4.18 2.94 -5.28
C ARG A 69 3.61 3.65 -6.51
N ALA A 70 2.41 4.21 -6.40
CA ALA A 70 1.75 4.88 -7.51
C ALA A 70 2.50 6.18 -7.89
N GLY A 71 2.72 6.40 -9.20
CA GLY A 71 3.09 7.72 -9.73
C GLY A 71 4.48 8.24 -9.31
N ARG A 72 5.45 7.37 -9.03
CA ARG A 72 6.81 7.80 -8.62
C ARG A 72 7.58 8.53 -9.74
N ASP A 73 7.13 8.43 -10.99
CA ASP A 73 7.60 9.24 -12.12
C ASP A 73 6.99 10.66 -12.17
N GLY A 74 6.16 11.04 -11.18
CA GLY A 74 5.53 12.35 -11.08
C GLY A 74 4.30 12.53 -11.98
N GLN A 75 3.87 11.49 -12.70
CA GLN A 75 2.64 11.53 -13.50
C GLN A 75 1.41 11.17 -12.66
N CYS A 76 0.23 11.52 -13.17
CA CYS A 76 -1.03 11.20 -12.51
C CYS A 76 -1.17 9.68 -12.29
N ALA A 77 -1.50 9.31 -11.05
CA ALA A 77 -1.71 7.94 -10.63
C ALA A 77 -2.71 7.90 -9.47
N TYR A 78 -3.29 6.72 -9.22
CA TYR A 78 -4.31 6.52 -8.19
C TYR A 78 -3.87 5.46 -7.18
N SER A 79 -4.27 5.65 -5.94
CA SER A 79 -4.23 4.64 -4.88
C SER A 79 -5.62 4.55 -4.27
N MET A 80 -6.20 3.36 -4.28
CA MET A 80 -7.57 3.12 -3.84
C MET A 80 -7.65 1.91 -2.91
N VAL A 81 -8.49 2.01 -1.90
CA VAL A 81 -8.89 0.90 -1.06
C VAL A 81 -10.27 0.41 -1.54
N ILE A 82 -10.36 -0.88 -1.87
CA ILE A 82 -11.61 -1.54 -2.24
C ILE A 82 -12.10 -2.29 -1.01
N LEU A 83 -13.19 -1.81 -0.43
CA LEU A 83 -13.84 -2.45 0.72
C LEU A 83 -15.00 -3.32 0.24
N PRO A 84 -15.34 -4.40 0.98
CA PRO A 84 -16.54 -5.16 0.68
C PRO A 84 -17.77 -4.26 0.86
N ALA A 85 -18.83 -4.51 0.09
CA ALA A 85 -20.07 -3.73 0.16
C ALA A 85 -20.74 -3.77 1.54
N THR A 86 -20.38 -4.75 2.36
CA THR A 86 -20.84 -4.94 3.74
C THR A 86 -19.93 -4.31 4.78
N TRP A 87 -18.86 -3.63 4.37
CA TRP A 87 -17.95 -2.98 5.31
C TRP A 87 -18.68 -1.85 6.04
N GLU A 88 -18.49 -1.81 7.36
CA GLU A 88 -18.99 -0.75 8.23
C GLU A 88 -17.80 -0.01 8.85
N PRO A 89 -17.85 1.33 8.92
CA PRO A 89 -16.80 2.09 9.58
C PRO A 89 -16.74 1.70 11.05
N GLN A 90 -15.53 1.44 11.52
CA GLN A 90 -15.27 1.30 12.94
C GLN A 90 -15.54 2.67 13.58
N VAL A 91 -16.68 2.78 14.26
CA VAL A 91 -16.97 3.96 15.07
C VAL A 91 -15.99 3.91 16.24
N ALA A 92 -15.10 4.89 16.31
CA ALA A 92 -14.32 5.11 17.52
C ALA A 92 -15.32 5.23 18.67
N GLY A 93 -15.35 4.23 19.57
CA GLY A 93 -16.13 4.34 20.80
C GLY A 93 -15.76 5.66 21.48
N ASP A 94 -16.78 6.39 21.95
CA ASP A 94 -16.70 7.74 22.53
C ASP A 94 -15.28 8.10 22.96
N ALA A 95 -14.68 9.06 22.25
CA ALA A 95 -13.34 9.55 22.52
C ALA A 95 -13.30 10.37 23.82
N THR A 96 -13.71 9.79 24.95
CA THR A 96 -13.14 10.13 26.25
C THR A 96 -11.84 9.34 26.39
N MET A 97 -10.83 9.73 25.61
CA MET A 97 -9.45 9.44 26.02
C MET A 97 -9.18 10.35 27.22
N ASP A 98 -9.27 9.78 28.42
CA ASP A 98 -8.48 10.28 29.53
C ASP A 98 -7.02 10.17 29.07
N VAL A 99 -6.35 11.30 28.89
CA VAL A 99 -4.92 11.35 28.56
C VAL A 99 -4.19 11.69 29.86
N PRO A 100 -3.61 10.71 30.59
CA PRO A 100 -2.76 11.03 31.72
C PRO A 100 -1.47 11.67 31.19
N GLY A 101 -1.31 12.98 31.39
CA GLY A 101 -0.02 13.65 31.33
C GLY A 101 0.31 14.44 30.07
N GLU A 102 -0.65 15.11 29.45
CA GLU A 102 -0.34 16.12 28.43
C GLU A 102 0.24 17.38 29.09
N LYS A 103 1.57 17.51 29.13
CA LYS A 103 2.21 18.81 29.35
C LYS A 103 2.16 19.61 28.05
N SER A 104 1.37 20.69 28.07
CA SER A 104 1.29 21.71 27.03
C SER A 104 2.68 22.26 26.68
N TYR A 105 3.10 22.09 25.43
CA TYR A 105 4.37 22.59 24.88
C TYR A 105 4.19 23.96 24.20
N ARG A 106 3.32 24.83 24.76
CA ARG A 106 3.02 26.17 24.19
C ARG A 106 3.55 27.35 25.00
N ASP A 107 4.29 27.13 26.08
CA ASP A 107 4.73 28.21 26.97
C ASP A 107 6.24 28.54 26.91
N ASP A 108 7.00 28.04 25.92
CA ASP A 108 8.45 28.31 25.82
C ASP A 108 8.87 28.94 24.48
N LEU A 109 8.04 29.87 23.98
CA LEU A 109 8.41 30.83 22.94
C LEU A 109 8.16 32.26 23.44
N SER A 110 8.86 32.63 24.52
CA SER A 110 9.15 34.02 24.83
C SER A 110 10.61 34.32 24.47
N LEU A 111 10.79 35.05 23.36
CA LEU A 111 11.84 36.06 23.29
C LEU A 111 11.42 37.27 24.13
#